data_AF-A0A7X7G939-F1
#
_entry.id   AF-A0A7X7G939-F1
#
_cell.length_a   1.000
_cell.length_b   1.000
_cell.length_c   1.000
_cell.angle_alpha   90.00
_cell.angle_beta   90.00
_cell.angle_gamma   90.00
#
_symmetry.space_group_name_H-M   'P 1'
#
loop_
_entity.id
_entity.type
_entity.pdbx_description
1 polymer ?
#
loop_
_entity_poly.entity_id
_entity_poly.type
_entity_poly.pdbx_seq_one_letter_code
_entity_poly.pdbx_strand_id
1 'polypeptide(L)'
;MEQTTLGRHGLRVSRLWLGAMTFGRETDEAESRRILDRYVDAGGTVIDTADGYGAGASEEIVGRWLAGRPRHDVVIATKAWFPTREGPNASGLSRAHLVEAVDASLRRLGTDHIDLYQAHLWDDATPLEETLGTFETLVAAGKVR
;
A
#
# COMPACT_ATOMS: atom_id res chain seq x y z
N MET A 1 12.22 11.49 14.62
CA MET A 1 11.04 11.86 13.80
C MET A 1 9.90 12.37 14.68
N GLU A 2 9.19 13.43 14.27
CA GLU A 2 7.94 13.83 14.94
C GLU A 2 6.77 12.91 14.55
N GLN A 3 5.92 12.60 15.52
CA GLN A 3 4.77 11.71 15.37
C GLN A 3 3.46 12.50 15.45
N THR A 4 2.46 12.11 14.67
CA THR A 4 1.13 12.70 14.66
C THR A 4 0.06 11.61 14.53
N THR A 5 -1.20 12.00 14.70
CA THR A 5 -2.34 11.11 14.56
C THR A 5 -2.86 11.16 13.13
N LEU A 6 -3.09 10.00 12.50
CA LEU A 6 -3.68 9.96 11.17
C LEU A 6 -5.19 10.21 11.24
N GLY A 7 -5.61 11.39 10.78
CA GLY A 7 -7.02 11.79 10.81
C GLY A 7 -7.56 11.88 12.24
N ARG A 8 -8.74 11.30 12.46
CA ARG A 8 -9.40 11.25 13.78
C ARG A 8 -9.28 9.88 14.46
N HIS A 9 -8.39 9.02 13.96
CA HIS A 9 -8.25 7.63 14.39
C HIS A 9 -7.14 7.45 15.43
N GLY A 10 -7.03 6.27 16.05
CA GLY A 10 -5.99 6.00 17.06
C GLY A 10 -4.58 5.76 16.51
N LEU A 11 -4.43 5.66 15.18
CA LEU A 11 -3.15 5.32 14.54
C LEU A 11 -2.17 6.49 14.58
N ARG A 12 -1.01 6.26 15.19
CA ARG A 12 0.10 7.23 15.22
C ARG A 12 1.07 6.94 14.07
N VAL A 13 1.45 8.00 13.38
CA VAL A 13 2.34 7.94 12.21
C VAL A 13 3.39 9.04 12.26
N SER A 14 4.53 8.84 11.62
CA SER A 14 5.51 9.88 11.39
C SER A 14 4.93 11.01 10.54
N ARG A 15 5.30 12.26 10.83
CA ARG A 15 4.88 13.44 10.03
C ARG A 15 5.40 13.42 8.59
N LEU A 16 6.52 12.73 8.36
CA LEU A 16 7.09 12.51 7.03
C LEU A 16 6.90 11.06 6.64
N TRP A 17 6.36 10.85 5.44
CA TRP A 17 6.10 9.52 4.87
C TRP A 17 7.14 9.25 3.80
N LEU A 18 7.59 8.00 3.70
CA LEU A 18 8.49 7.58 2.63
C LEU A 18 7.67 7.05 1.46
N GLY A 19 7.67 7.78 0.35
CA GLY A 19 7.11 7.31 -0.93
C GLY A 19 8.08 6.36 -1.64
N ALA A 20 7.58 5.22 -2.09
CA ALA A 20 8.34 4.14 -2.73
C ALA A 20 8.17 4.08 -4.26
N MET A 21 7.60 5.10 -4.91
CA MET A 21 7.28 5.10 -6.34
C MET A 21 8.45 4.74 -7.27
N THR A 22 9.67 5.10 -6.88
CA THR A 22 10.88 4.89 -7.68
C THR A 22 11.55 3.54 -7.46
N PHE A 23 11.10 2.76 -6.46
CA PHE A 23 11.74 1.50 -6.09
C PHE A 23 11.51 0.44 -7.16
N GLY A 24 12.60 -0.17 -7.61
CA GLY A 24 12.62 -1.14 -8.71
C GLY A 24 12.53 -0.53 -10.12
N ARG A 25 12.44 0.81 -10.23
CA ARG A 25 12.40 1.52 -11.51
C ARG A 25 13.64 2.39 -11.70
N GLU A 26 13.74 3.49 -10.97
CA GLU A 26 14.89 4.40 -10.97
C GLU A 26 15.88 4.06 -9.86
N THR A 27 15.38 3.48 -8.77
CA THR A 27 16.19 3.04 -7.62
C THR A 27 16.23 1.52 -7.59
N ASP A 28 17.41 0.92 -7.69
CA ASP A 28 17.54 -0.54 -7.57
C ASP A 28 17.16 -1.05 -6.17
N GLU A 29 16.98 -2.36 -6.02
CA GLU A 29 16.55 -2.95 -4.75
C GLU A 29 17.55 -2.72 -3.61
N ALA A 30 18.85 -2.76 -3.89
CA ALA A 30 19.87 -2.59 -2.86
C ALA A 30 19.83 -1.17 -2.26
N GLU A 31 19.72 -0.15 -3.09
CA GLU A 31 19.59 1.22 -2.63
C GLU A 31 18.20 1.51 -2.04
N SER A 32 17.13 0.93 -2.59
CA SER A 32 15.78 1.02 -2.01
C SER A 32 15.75 0.52 -0.57
N ARG A 33 16.42 -0.60 -0.29
CA ARG A 33 16.54 -1.16 1.07
C ARG A 33 17.35 -0.24 2.00
N ARG A 34 18.45 0.34 1.51
CA ARG A 34 19.24 1.32 2.28
C ARG A 34 18.43 2.57 2.63
N ILE A 35 17.58 3.04 1.72
CA ILE A 35 16.67 4.18 1.96
C ILE A 35 15.63 3.80 3.02
N LEU A 36 15.01 2.62 2.89
CA LEU A 36 14.03 2.11 3.87
C LEU A 36 14.63 1.98 5.27
N ASP A 37 15.83 1.38 5.38
CA ASP A 37 16.56 1.26 6.65
C ASP A 37 16.83 2.63 7.27
N ARG A 38 17.40 3.56 6.49
CA ARG A 38 17.71 4.90 6.97
C ARG A 38 16.47 5.69 7.41
N TYR A 39 15.35 5.51 6.71
CA TYR A 39 14.09 6.16 7.05
C TYR A 39 13.54 5.65 8.38
N VAL A 40 13.50 4.34 8.58
CA VAL A 40 13.02 3.74 9.83
C VAL A 40 13.97 4.01 11.00
N ASP A 41 15.28 3.94 10.78
CA ASP A 41 16.28 4.30 11.80
C ASP A 41 16.15 5.76 12.27
N ALA A 42 15.67 6.66 11.40
CA ALA A 42 15.37 8.05 11.75
C ALA A 42 14.03 8.23 12.52
N GLY A 43 13.29 7.14 12.74
CA GLY A 43 11.98 7.07 13.39
C GLY A 43 10.80 7.25 12.45
N GLY A 44 11.00 7.08 11.13
CA GLY A 44 9.93 7.02 10.15
C GLY A 44 9.08 5.76 10.34
N THR A 45 7.77 5.86 10.14
CA THR A 45 6.86 4.74 10.37
C THR A 45 6.01 4.39 9.16
N VAL A 46 5.86 5.28 8.16
CA VAL A 46 4.94 5.04 7.03
C VAL A 46 5.67 4.87 5.72
N ILE A 47 5.42 3.73 5.07
CA ILE A 47 5.88 3.44 3.71
C ILE A 47 4.67 3.49 2.78
N ASP A 48 4.66 4.42 1.84
CA ASP A 48 3.62 4.58 0.82
C ASP A 48 4.08 4.00 -0.53
N THR A 49 3.38 2.99 -1.00
CA THR A 49 3.61 2.30 -2.29
C THR A 49 2.30 2.23 -3.08
N ALA A 50 2.27 1.56 -4.23
CA ALA A 50 1.06 1.25 -4.97
C ALA A 50 1.26 -0.04 -5.78
N ASP A 51 0.16 -0.72 -6.09
CA ASP A 51 0.15 -1.91 -6.93
C ASP A 51 0.74 -1.69 -8.34
N GLY A 52 0.49 -0.51 -8.92
CA GLY A 52 1.01 -0.11 -10.23
C GLY A 52 2.45 0.42 -10.23
N TYR A 53 3.05 0.68 -9.06
CA TYR A 53 4.43 1.20 -9.01
C TYR A 53 5.44 0.13 -9.45
N GLY A 54 6.09 0.39 -10.59
CA GLY A 54 7.02 -0.57 -11.19
C GLY A 54 6.36 -1.89 -11.57
N ALA A 55 5.07 -1.86 -11.97
CA ALA A 55 4.27 -3.05 -12.21
C ALA A 55 4.28 -4.05 -11.03
N GLY A 56 4.26 -3.53 -9.80
CA GLY A 56 4.28 -4.30 -8.56
C GLY A 56 5.66 -4.44 -7.91
N ALA A 57 6.75 -4.12 -8.62
CA ALA A 57 8.11 -4.26 -8.10
C ALA A 57 8.34 -3.48 -6.80
N SER A 58 7.72 -2.30 -6.65
CA SER A 58 7.82 -1.50 -5.42
C SER A 58 7.26 -2.26 -4.21
N GLU A 59 6.07 -2.86 -4.33
CA GLU A 59 5.47 -3.66 -3.26
C GLU A 59 6.31 -4.90 -2.94
N GLU A 60 6.88 -5.56 -3.94
CA GLU A 60 7.73 -6.72 -3.71
C GLU A 60 9.03 -6.37 -2.98
N ILE A 61 9.66 -5.24 -3.33
CA ILE A 61 10.87 -4.74 -2.64
C ILE A 61 10.54 -4.40 -1.19
N VAL A 62 9.43 -3.66 -0.97
CA VAL A 62 8.97 -3.34 0.38
C VAL A 62 8.65 -4.61 1.17
N GLY A 63 8.00 -5.60 0.55
CA GLY A 63 7.67 -6.87 1.19
C GLY A 63 8.91 -7.69 1.57
N ARG A 64 9.89 -7.81 0.67
CA ARG A 64 11.18 -8.45 0.97
C ARG A 64 11.95 -7.74 2.09
N TRP A 65 11.88 -6.40 2.13
CA TRP A 65 12.49 -5.62 3.21
C TRP A 65 11.75 -5.74 4.55
N LEU A 66 10.42 -5.88 4.50
CA LEU A 66 9.54 -6.05 5.66
C LEU A 66 9.71 -7.44 6.31
N ALA A 67 10.06 -8.46 5.52
CA ALA A 67 10.28 -9.82 6.00
C ALA A 67 11.32 -9.86 7.14
N GLY A 68 10.89 -10.38 8.31
CA GLY A 68 11.73 -10.47 9.51
C GLY A 68 11.72 -9.23 10.41
N ARG A 69 10.95 -8.19 10.07
CA ARG A 69 10.74 -7.02 10.93
C ARG A 69 9.46 -7.15 11.76
N PRO A 70 9.38 -6.50 12.94
CA PRO A 70 8.12 -6.43 13.68
C PRO A 70 7.10 -5.64 12.85
N ARG A 71 6.07 -6.34 12.36
CA ARG A 71 5.04 -5.75 11.48
C ARG A 71 4.31 -4.56 12.11
N HIS A 72 4.22 -4.50 13.44
CA HIS A 72 3.55 -3.42 14.17
C HIS A 72 4.36 -2.10 14.24
N ASP A 73 5.65 -2.13 13.89
CA ASP A 73 6.50 -0.93 13.89
C ASP A 73 6.44 -0.15 12.57
N VAL A 74 5.86 -0.75 11.53
CA VAL A 74 5.77 -0.18 10.19
C VAL A 74 4.31 -0.10 9.77
N VAL A 75 3.90 1.06 9.26
CA VAL A 75 2.60 1.31 8.66
C VAL A 75 2.76 1.23 7.14
N ILE A 76 2.04 0.31 6.50
CA ILE A 76 2.04 0.12 5.06
C ILE A 76 0.80 0.78 4.46
N ALA A 77 1.03 1.79 3.63
CA ALA A 77 0.02 2.39 2.78
C ALA A 77 0.21 1.89 1.34
N THR A 78 -0.84 1.33 0.74
CA THR A 78 -0.85 1.01 -0.70
C THR A 78 -2.15 1.46 -1.35
N LYS A 79 -2.19 1.39 -2.68
CA LYS A 79 -3.26 1.94 -3.51
C LYS A 79 -3.56 0.98 -4.64
N ALA A 80 -4.80 1.01 -5.11
CA ALA A 80 -5.24 0.34 -6.32
C ALA A 80 -6.02 1.28 -7.22
N TRP A 81 -5.81 1.14 -8.53
CA TRP A 81 -6.62 1.73 -9.60
C TRP A 81 -6.03 1.35 -10.97
N PHE A 82 -4.70 1.37 -11.10
CA PHE A 82 -4.02 1.17 -12.38
C PHE A 82 -4.06 -0.31 -12.80
N PRO A 83 -4.03 -0.59 -14.11
CA PRO A 83 -3.98 -1.97 -14.58
C PRO A 83 -2.70 -2.67 -14.13
N THR A 84 -2.86 -3.78 -13.39
CA THR A 84 -1.76 -4.68 -12.98
C THR A 84 -1.76 -6.01 -13.74
N ARG A 85 -2.76 -6.23 -14.59
CA ARG A 85 -2.87 -7.31 -15.56
C ARG A 85 -3.63 -6.82 -16.80
N GLU A 86 -3.77 -7.66 -17.81
CA GLU A 86 -4.63 -7.36 -18.95
C GLU A 86 -6.11 -7.67 -18.65
N GLY A 87 -7.01 -7.09 -19.47
CA GLY A 87 -8.44 -7.39 -19.46
C GLY A 87 -9.34 -6.25 -18.96
N PRO A 88 -10.65 -6.34 -19.19
CA PRO A 88 -11.60 -5.24 -18.95
C PRO A 88 -11.77 -4.87 -17.48
N ASN A 89 -11.53 -5.82 -16.56
CA ASN A 89 -11.64 -5.60 -15.11
C ASN A 89 -10.26 -5.41 -14.45
N ALA A 90 -9.26 -4.97 -15.21
CA ALA A 90 -7.88 -4.87 -14.73
C ALA A 90 -7.60 -3.60 -13.92
N SER A 91 -8.48 -2.60 -13.97
CA SER A 91 -8.28 -1.26 -13.41
C SER A 91 -9.59 -0.68 -12.85
N GLY A 92 -9.52 0.52 -12.27
CA GLY A 92 -10.66 1.24 -11.71
C GLY A 92 -10.91 0.90 -10.25
N LEU A 93 -12.10 1.17 -9.75
CA LEU A 93 -12.50 0.97 -8.35
C LEU A 93 -13.67 -0.01 -8.19
N SER A 94 -14.02 -0.75 -9.25
CA SER A 94 -15.03 -1.81 -9.16
C SER A 94 -14.68 -2.84 -8.09
N ARG A 95 -15.71 -3.46 -7.50
CA ARG A 95 -15.53 -4.52 -6.50
C ARG A 95 -14.66 -5.66 -7.02
N ALA A 96 -14.90 -6.06 -8.28
CA ALA A 96 -14.15 -7.14 -8.93
C ALA A 96 -12.65 -6.84 -8.96
N HIS A 97 -12.27 -5.61 -9.33
CA HIS A 97 -10.87 -5.21 -9.37
C HIS A 97 -10.28 -5.08 -7.96
N LEU A 98 -10.95 -4.34 -7.05
CA LEU A 98 -10.39 -4.03 -5.73
C LEU A 98 -10.13 -5.28 -4.87
N VAL A 99 -10.99 -6.29 -4.95
CA VAL A 99 -10.81 -7.57 -4.23
C VAL A 99 -9.60 -8.35 -4.77
N GLU A 100 -9.43 -8.39 -6.10
CA GLU A 100 -8.26 -9.03 -6.70
C GLU A 100 -6.96 -8.25 -6.38
N ALA A 101 -7.01 -6.92 -6.48
CA ALA A 101 -5.88 -6.04 -6.27
C ALA A 101 -5.35 -6.11 -4.84
N VAL A 102 -6.22 -6.07 -3.83
CA VAL A 102 -5.79 -6.17 -2.42
C VAL A 102 -5.12 -7.52 -2.13
N ASP A 103 -5.65 -8.62 -2.69
CA ASP A 103 -5.06 -9.95 -2.51
C ASP A 103 -3.69 -10.05 -3.22
N ALA A 104 -3.53 -9.40 -4.36
CA ALA A 104 -2.26 -9.33 -5.05
C ALA A 104 -1.23 -8.48 -4.28
N SER A 105 -1.64 -7.34 -3.74
CA SER A 105 -0.79 -6.48 -2.91
C SER A 105 -0.34 -7.20 -1.63
N LEU A 106 -1.25 -7.86 -0.91
CA LEU A 106 -0.91 -8.65 0.28
C LEU A 106 0.12 -9.74 -0.03
N ARG A 107 -0.02 -10.45 -1.17
CA ARG A 107 0.96 -11.44 -1.62
C ARG A 107 2.33 -10.82 -1.90
N ARG A 108 2.40 -9.71 -2.65
CA ARG A 108 3.68 -9.02 -2.96
C ARG A 108 4.35 -8.45 -1.71
N LEU A 109 3.56 -7.86 -0.82
CA LEU A 109 4.03 -7.30 0.45
C LEU A 109 4.38 -8.37 1.50
N GLY A 110 3.93 -9.62 1.31
CA GLY A 110 4.21 -10.71 2.23
C GLY A 110 3.62 -10.51 3.63
N THR A 111 2.43 -9.90 3.71
CA THR A 111 1.74 -9.58 4.98
C THR A 111 0.26 -9.97 4.91
N ASP A 112 -0.37 -10.13 6.07
CA ASP A 112 -1.79 -10.49 6.22
C ASP A 112 -2.72 -9.28 6.21
N HIS A 113 -2.20 -8.06 6.39
CA HIS A 113 -2.98 -6.82 6.38
C HIS A 113 -2.20 -5.61 5.83
N ILE A 114 -2.96 -4.67 5.27
CA ILE A 114 -2.53 -3.32 4.88
C ILE A 114 -3.08 -2.32 5.91
N ASP A 115 -2.27 -1.35 6.35
CA ASP A 115 -2.71 -0.38 7.36
C ASP A 115 -3.52 0.76 6.78
N LEU A 116 -3.28 1.11 5.52
CA LEU A 116 -4.04 2.11 4.79
C LEU A 116 -4.17 1.69 3.32
N TYR A 117 -5.39 1.39 2.89
CA TYR A 117 -5.68 1.06 1.49
C TYR A 117 -6.46 2.19 0.82
N GLN A 118 -5.95 2.65 -0.32
CA GLN A 118 -6.40 3.89 -0.94
C GLN A 118 -6.93 3.65 -2.36
N ALA A 119 -8.00 4.36 -2.72
CA ALA A 119 -8.32 4.61 -4.12
C ALA A 119 -7.24 5.51 -4.71
N HIS A 120 -6.50 5.02 -5.70
CA HIS A 120 -5.37 5.79 -6.26
C HIS A 120 -5.84 7.01 -7.06
N LEU A 121 -6.96 6.85 -7.79
CA LEU A 121 -7.59 7.89 -8.59
C LEU A 121 -9.11 7.79 -8.44
N TRP A 122 -9.80 8.84 -8.85
CA TRP A 122 -11.26 8.82 -9.01
C TRP A 122 -11.68 7.87 -10.14
N ASP A 123 -12.86 7.28 -10.04
CA ASP A 123 -13.43 6.39 -11.06
C ASP A 123 -14.90 6.74 -11.32
N ASP A 124 -15.15 7.42 -12.44
CA ASP A 124 -16.51 7.80 -12.86
C ASP A 124 -17.36 6.60 -13.30
N ALA A 125 -16.74 5.45 -13.61
CA ALA A 125 -17.44 4.27 -14.09
C ALA A 125 -18.01 3.40 -12.95
N THR A 126 -17.45 3.50 -11.74
CA THR A 126 -17.89 2.73 -10.59
C THR A 126 -18.70 3.60 -9.63
N PRO A 127 -19.94 3.22 -9.28
CA PRO A 127 -20.71 3.91 -8.25
C PRO A 127 -19.93 4.02 -6.94
N LEU A 128 -19.98 5.19 -6.29
CA LEU A 128 -19.22 5.43 -5.07
C LEU A 128 -19.61 4.45 -3.96
N GLU A 129 -20.89 4.08 -3.87
CA GLU A 129 -21.41 3.12 -2.90
C GLU A 129 -20.78 1.72 -3.08
N GLU A 130 -20.52 1.29 -4.32
CA GLU A 130 -19.83 0.02 -4.59
C GLU A 130 -18.38 0.06 -4.12
N THR A 131 -17.68 1.17 -4.40
CA THR A 131 -16.30 1.39 -3.98
C THR A 131 -16.18 1.38 -2.45
N LEU A 132 -17.00 2.19 -1.78
CA LEU A 132 -16.99 2.31 -0.31
C LEU A 132 -17.43 1.02 0.38
N GLY A 133 -18.49 0.36 -0.12
CA GLY A 133 -18.93 -0.93 0.41
C GLY A 133 -17.90 -2.04 0.20
N THR A 134 -17.07 -1.94 -0.85
CA THR A 134 -15.94 -2.85 -1.03
C THR A 134 -14.84 -2.59 -0.03
N PHE A 135 -14.43 -1.34 0.20
CA PHE A 135 -13.46 -1.02 1.25
C PHE A 135 -13.94 -1.47 2.64
N GLU A 136 -15.21 -1.27 2.96
CA GLU A 136 -15.80 -1.76 4.22
C GLU A 136 -15.72 -3.29 4.32
N THR A 137 -16.01 -4.01 3.24
CA THR A 137 -15.86 -5.48 3.20
C THR A 137 -14.41 -5.89 3.50
N LEU A 138 -13.43 -5.19 2.93
CA LEU A 138 -12.01 -5.53 3.10
C LEU A 138 -11.53 -5.27 4.54
N VAL A 139 -12.02 -4.21 5.18
CA VAL A 139 -11.79 -3.94 6.60
C VAL A 139 -12.44 -5.01 7.47
N ALA A 140 -13.71 -5.35 7.22
CA ALA A 140 -14.41 -6.41 7.94
C ALA A 140 -13.72 -7.79 7.81
N ALA A 141 -13.08 -8.04 6.67
CA ALA A 141 -12.29 -9.25 6.43
C ALA A 141 -10.89 -9.23 7.07
N GLY A 142 -10.49 -8.12 7.72
CA GLY A 142 -9.19 -7.96 8.36
C GLY A 142 -8.01 -7.76 7.39
N LYS A 143 -8.28 -7.61 6.09
CA LYS A 143 -7.25 -7.38 5.06
C LYS A 143 -6.73 -5.94 5.08
N VAL A 144 -7.54 -5.00 5.57
CA VAL A 144 -7.24 -3.57 5.70
C VAL A 144 -7.62 -3.10 7.11
N ARG A 145 -6.95 -2.08 7.64
CA ARG A 145 -7.22 -1.49 8.97
C ARG A 145 -7.63 -0.02 8.91
#